data_AF-A0A6N1C9A7-F1
#
_entry.id   AF-A0A6N1C9A7-F1
#
_cell.length_a   1.000
_cell.length_b   1.000
_cell.length_c   1.000
_cell.angle_alpha   90.00
_cell.angle_beta   90.00
_cell.angle_gamma   90.00
#
_symmetry.space_group_name_H-M   'P 1'
#
loop_
_entity.id
_entity.type
_entity.pdbx_description
1 polymer ?
#
loop_
_entity_poly.entity_id
_entity_poly.type
_entity_poly.pdbx_seq_one_letter_code
_entity_poly.pdbx_strand_id
1 'polypeptide(L)' 'MSTQWKEKGCGVCRGLWESGQHPPELAVSIVLHSRLHRCSSCGAFWEQLERYADVIGEQQARELYPEAFKVEERHQ' A
#
# COMPACT_ATOMS: atom_id res chain seq x y z
N MET A 1 17.12 -5.42 2.66
CA MET A 1 16.89 -6.84 2.33
C MET A 1 15.46 -6.95 1.83
N SER A 2 15.23 -7.47 0.63
CA SER A 2 13.88 -7.64 0.09
C SER A 2 13.21 -8.83 0.76
N THR A 3 12.15 -8.58 1.53
CA THR A 3 11.30 -9.64 2.11
C THR A 3 10.77 -10.53 0.99
N GLN A 4 10.78 -11.85 1.18
CA GLN A 4 10.31 -12.76 0.14
C GLN A 4 8.82 -12.47 -0.15
N TRP A 5 8.42 -12.55 -1.42
CA TRP A 5 7.03 -12.27 -1.82
C TRP A 5 5.99 -13.01 -0.96
N LYS A 6 6.25 -14.28 -0.63
CA LYS A 6 5.38 -15.14 0.18
C LYS A 6 5.18 -14.65 1.62
N GLU A 7 6.09 -13.81 2.12
CA GLU A 7 6.06 -13.24 3.48
C GLU A 7 5.38 -11.86 3.50
N LYS A 8 5.06 -11.28 2.34
CA LYS A 8 4.41 -9.97 2.23
C LYS A 8 2.90 -10.08 2.41
N GLY A 9 2.33 -9.31 3.33
CA GLY A 9 0.88 -9.25 3.53
C GLY A 9 0.23 -10.62 3.84
N CYS A 10 -1.02 -10.80 3.44
CA CYS A 10 -1.76 -12.07 3.59
C CYS A 10 -2.02 -12.75 2.24
N GLY A 11 -2.53 -13.99 2.26
CA GLY A 11 -2.86 -14.73 1.04
C GLY A 11 -3.87 -14.01 0.12
N VAL A 12 -4.78 -13.21 0.69
CA VAL A 12 -5.79 -12.46 -0.08
C VAL A 12 -5.14 -11.37 -0.94
N CYS A 13 -4.37 -10.45 -0.33
CA CYS A 13 -3.74 -9.37 -1.11
C CYS A 13 -2.63 -9.87 -2.03
N ARG A 14 -1.89 -10.93 -1.64
CA ARG A 14 -0.92 -11.55 -2.56
C ARG A 14 -1.61 -12.14 -3.78
N GLY A 15 -2.71 -12.88 -3.58
CA GLY A 15 -3.48 -13.46 -4.68
C GLY A 15 -4.03 -12.40 -5.64
N LEU A 16 -4.44 -11.23 -5.14
CA LEU A 16 -4.85 -10.11 -6.00
C LEU A 16 -3.69 -9.71 -6.93
N TRP A 17 -2.52 -9.40 -6.37
CA TRP A 17 -1.33 -9.04 -7.16
C TRP A 17 -0.90 -10.12 -8.15
N GLU A 18 -0.92 -11.39 -7.74
CA GLU A 18 -0.58 -12.53 -8.59
C GLU A 18 -1.59 -12.73 -9.74
N SER A 19 -2.85 -12.34 -9.54
CA SER A 19 -3.90 -12.36 -10.58
C SER A 19 -3.89 -11.13 -11.51
N GLY A 20 -2.97 -10.19 -11.29
CA GLY A 20 -2.94 -8.90 -12.02
C GLY A 20 -3.96 -7.86 -11.51
N GLN A 21 -4.67 -8.17 -10.43
CA GLN A 21 -5.49 -7.20 -9.70
C GLN A 21 -4.66 -6.58 -8.56
N HIS A 22 -5.27 -5.69 -7.79
CA HIS A 22 -4.60 -5.04 -6.66
C HIS A 22 -5.61 -4.75 -5.55
N PRO A 23 -5.16 -4.67 -4.28
CA PRO A 23 -6.01 -4.16 -3.21
C PRO A 23 -6.52 -2.74 -3.52
N PRO A 24 -7.57 -2.28 -2.84
CA PRO A 24 -8.08 -0.92 -3.01
C PRO A 24 -6.97 0.12 -2.90
N GLU A 25 -6.94 1.04 -3.86
CA GLU A 25 -6.06 2.21 -3.85
C GLU A 25 -6.52 3.17 -2.75
N LEU A 26 -5.56 3.65 -1.97
CA LEU A 26 -5.77 4.60 -0.88
C LEU A 26 -5.28 6.00 -1.25
N ALA A 27 -4.17 6.10 -1.98
CA ALA A 27 -3.62 7.37 -2.46
C ALA A 27 -2.69 7.18 -3.66
N VAL A 28 -2.46 8.28 -4.39
CA VAL A 28 -1.48 8.37 -5.47
C VAL A 28 -0.48 9.47 -5.14
N SER A 29 0.81 9.16 -5.25
CA SER A 29 1.88 10.14 -5.15
C SER A 29 2.40 10.48 -6.54
N ILE A 30 2.10 11.70 -7.00
CA ILE A 30 2.62 12.22 -8.27
C ILE A 30 4.12 12.46 -8.17
N VAL A 31 4.65 12.80 -6.99
CA VAL A 31 6.09 13.06 -6.81
C VAL A 31 6.89 11.76 -6.92
N LEU A 32 6.37 10.66 -6.37
CA LEU A 32 7.05 9.37 -6.35
C LEU A 32 6.69 8.47 -7.55
N HIS A 33 5.75 8.91 -8.40
CA HIS A 33 5.14 8.09 -9.45
C HIS A 33 4.66 6.73 -8.91
N SER A 34 4.01 6.75 -7.75
CA SER A 34 3.65 5.55 -7.01
C SER A 34 2.21 5.63 -6.48
N ARG A 35 1.67 4.46 -6.11
CA ARG A 35 0.33 4.32 -5.56
C ARG A 35 0.39 3.57 -4.24
N LEU A 36 -0.37 4.03 -3.27
CA LEU A 36 -0.55 3.35 -2.00
C LEU A 36 -1.85 2.56 -2.06
N HIS A 37 -1.79 1.27 -1.73
CA HIS A 37 -2.93 0.39 -1.61
C HIS A 37 -3.03 -0.14 -0.17
N ARG A 38 -4.25 -0.42 0.29
CA ARG A 38 -4.47 -1.02 1.61
C ARG A 38 -5.29 -2.30 1.48
N CYS A 39 -4.77 -3.40 2.02
CA CYS A 39 -5.52 -4.64 2.07
C CYS A 39 -6.67 -4.54 3.08
N SER A 40 -7.91 -4.73 2.63
CA SER A 40 -9.08 -4.75 3.52
C SER A 40 -9.13 -5.95 4.48
N SER A 41 -8.37 -7.03 4.18
CA SER A 41 -8.36 -8.25 5.00
C SER A 41 -7.33 -8.22 6.12
N CYS A 42 -6.08 -7.82 5.85
CA CYS A 42 -5.01 -7.81 6.86
C CYS A 42 -4.50 -6.40 7.22
N GLY A 43 -5.01 -5.36 6.59
CA GLY A 43 -4.59 -3.98 6.84
C GLY A 43 -3.23 -3.59 6.27
N ALA A 44 -2.49 -4.51 5.64
CA ALA A 44 -1.17 -4.24 5.09
C ALA A 44 -1.21 -3.13 4.02
N PHE A 45 -0.24 -2.22 4.11
CA PHE A 45 0.00 -1.17 3.13
C PHE A 45 0.94 -1.67 2.04
N TRP A 46 0.53 -1.51 0.79
CA TRP A 46 1.33 -1.85 -0.38
C TRP A 46 1.66 -0.60 -1.16
N GLU A 47 2.94 -0.34 -1.37
CA GLU A 47 3.43 0.66 -2.30
C GLU A 47 3.62 0.00 -3.67
N GLN A 48 2.90 0.50 -4.66
CA GLN A 48 3.05 0.12 -6.05
C GLN A 48 3.88 1.19 -6.77
N LEU A 49 4.99 0.76 -7.34
CA LEU A 49 5.79 1.51 -8.31
C LEU A 49 5.57 0.92 -9.71
N GLU A 50 6.11 1.56 -10.74
CA GLU A 50 5.89 1.16 -12.15
C GLU A 50 6.20 -0.32 -12.44
N ARG A 51 7.15 -0.93 -11.71
CA ARG A 51 7.65 -2.29 -12.00
C ARG A 51 7.48 -3.29 -10.87
N TYR A 52 7.08 -2.86 -9.68
CA TYR A 52 6.94 -3.75 -8.53
C TYR A 52 5.99 -3.19 -7.48
N ALA A 53 5.48 -4.07 -6.63
CA ALA A 53 4.75 -3.72 -5.43
C ALA A 53 5.46 -4.29 -4.20
N ASP A 54 5.54 -3.51 -3.14
CA ASP A 54 6.10 -3.94 -1.86
C ASP A 54 5.21 -3.56 -0.68
N VAL A 55 5.31 -4.29 0.42
CA VAL A 55 4.65 -3.94 1.67
C VAL A 55 5.52 -2.93 2.40
N ILE A 56 4.90 -1.83 2.82
CA ILE A 56 5.54 -0.80 3.65
C ILE A 56 4.86 -0.73 5.01
N GLY A 57 5.60 -0.25 6.01
CA GLY A 57 5.04 -0.01 7.35
C GLY A 57 4.09 1.19 7.35
N GLU A 58 3.20 1.26 8.34
CA GLU A 58 2.25 2.38 8.47
C GLU A 58 2.96 3.73 8.61
N GLN A 59 4.03 3.80 9.41
CA GLN A 59 4.82 5.04 9.56
C GLN A 59 5.34 5.53 8.20
N GLN A 60 5.95 4.62 7.43
CA GLN A 60 6.44 4.94 6.09
C GLN A 60 5.29 5.34 5.14
N ALA A 61 4.14 4.67 5.23
CA ALA A 61 2.96 5.05 4.44
C ALA A 61 2.47 6.47 4.77
N ARG A 62 2.46 6.86 6.06
CA ARG A 62 2.10 8.22 6.49
C ARG A 62 3.10 9.27 6.03
N GLU A 63 4.40 8.94 6.04
CA GLU A 63 5.46 9.83 5.57
C GLU A 63 5.42 10.04 4.06
N LEU A 64 5.22 8.98 3.27
CA LEU A 64 5.23 9.04 1.80
C LEU A 64 3.90 9.49 1.19
N TYR A 65 2.77 9.21 1.86
CA TYR A 65 1.42 9.50 1.38
C TYR A 65 0.60 10.26 2.43
N PRO A 66 1.05 11.43 2.90
CA PRO A 66 0.39 12.15 3.99
C PRO A 66 -1.08 12.49 3.66
N GLU A 67 -1.39 12.80 2.40
CA GLU A 67 -2.77 13.09 1.95
C GLU A 67 -3.76 11.96 2.23
N ALA A 68 -3.29 10.70 2.23
CA ALA A 68 -4.13 9.54 2.49
C ALA A 68 -4.66 9.49 3.94
N PHE A 69 -4.01 10.21 4.86
CA PHE A 69 -4.27 10.18 6.29
C PHE A 69 -4.82 11.50 6.83
N LYS A 70 -4.81 12.59 6.04
CA LYS A 70 -5.29 13.93 6.45
C LYS A 70 -6.80 14.03 6.69
N VAL A 71 -7.58 13.03 6.31
CA VAL A 71 -9.05 13.06 6.48
C VAL A 71 -9.46 12.72 7.91
N GLU A 72 -8.59 12.09 8.71
CA GLU A 72 -8.89 11.76 10.11
C GLU A 72 -8.82 12.97 11.07
N GLU A 73 -8.22 14.10 10.67
CA GLU A 73 -7.98 15.25 11.56
C GLU A 73 -9.05 16.37 11.46
N ARG A 74 -10.08 16.21 10.63
CA ARG A 74 -11.13 17.24 10.43
C ARG A 74 -12.39 17.09 11.31
N HIS A 75 -12.31 16.30 12.37
CA HIS A 75 -13.37 16.20 13.39
C HIS A 75 -12.81 16.28 14.81
N GLN A 76 -12.32 17.46 15.20
CA GLN A 76 -12.31 17.91 16.60
C GLN A 76 -12.89 19.32 16.66
#